data_AF-A0A414RZW8-F1
#
_entry.id   AF-A0A414RZW8-F1
#
_cell.length_a   1.000
_cell.length_b   1.000
_cell.length_c   1.000
_cell.angle_alpha   90.00
_cell.angle_beta   90.00
_cell.angle_gamma   90.00
#
_symmetry.space_group_name_H-M   'P 1'
#
loop_
_entity.id
_entity.type
_entity.pdbx_description
1 polymer ?
#
loop_
_entity_poly.entity_id
_entity_poly.type
_entity_poly.pdbx_seq_one_letter_code
_entity_poly.pdbx_strand_id
1 'polypeptide(L)' 'MKQDNALQVYYDEKLVGTLAMTADHKAAFQYDDEWLENGFAISPFSLS' A
#
# COMPACT_ATOMS: atom_id res chain seq x y z
N MET A 1 5.50 -18.40 4.11
CA MET A 1 5.13 -17.58 2.93
C MET A 1 6.32 -16.68 2.64
N LYS A 2 6.92 -16.79 1.45
CA LYS A 2 8.06 -15.96 1.05
C LYS A 2 7.54 -14.54 0.77
N GLN A 3 8.16 -13.53 1.37
CA GLN A 3 7.80 -12.11 1.18
C GLN A 3 8.10 -11.56 -0.22
N ASP A 4 8.53 -12.41 -1.16
CA ASP A 4 9.12 -12.04 -2.45
C ASP A 4 8.22 -11.16 -3.36
N ASN A 5 6.92 -11.01 -3.06
CA ASN A 5 5.96 -10.26 -3.87
C ASN A 5 5.24 -9.12 -3.12
N ALA A 6 5.72 -8.70 -1.95
CA ALA A 6 5.12 -7.59 -1.20
C ALA A 6 6.18 -6.56 -0.77
N LEU A 7 5.83 -5.28 -0.90
CA LEU A 7 6.65 -4.13 -0.54
C LEU A 7 5.88 -3.26 0.45
N GLN A 8 6.52 -2.90 1.56
CA GLN A 8 6.01 -1.86 2.44
C GLN A 8 6.32 -0.50 1.83
N VAL A 9 5.34 0.40 1.83
CA VAL A 9 5.45 1.75 1.27
C VAL A 9 5.52 2.73 2.43
N TYR A 10 6.57 3.55 2.42
CA TYR A 10 6.83 4.53 3.48
C TYR A 10 6.86 5.96 2.91
N TYR A 11 6.40 6.91 3.72
CA TYR A 11 6.54 8.34 3.50
C TYR A 11 7.04 8.97 4.79
N ASP A 12 8.19 9.64 4.73
CA ASP A 12 8.80 10.30 5.90
C ASP A 12 8.87 9.37 7.12
N GLU A 13 9.42 8.17 6.90
CA GLU A 13 9.57 7.10 7.90
C GLU A 13 8.25 6.50 8.44
N LYS A 14 7.09 7.01 8.04
CA LYS A 14 5.78 6.47 8.40
C LYS A 14 5.30 5.43 7.40
N LEU A 15 4.73 4.34 7.90
CA LEU A 15 4.12 3.31 7.07
C LEU A 15 2.83 3.87 6.43
N VAL A 16 2.80 3.90 5.11
CA VAL A 16 1.64 4.31 4.33
C VAL A 16 0.75 3.11 4.02
N GLY A 17 1.36 1.96 3.77
CA GLY A 17 0.65 0.76 3.38
C GLY A 17 1.53 -0.32 2.78
N THR A 18 0.89 -1.31 2.17
CA THR A 18 1.54 -2.45 1.53
C THR A 18 1.12 -2.56 0.07
N LEU A 19 2.12 -2.67 -0.81
CA LEU A 19 1.95 -3.01 -2.22
C LEU A 19 2.26 -4.49 -2.42
N ALA A 20 1.38 -5.25 -3.05
CA ALA A 20 1.59 -6.67 -3.32
C ALA A 20 1.22 -7.04 -4.76
N MET A 21 1.96 -7.98 -5.34
CA MET A 21 1.59 -8.57 -6.63
C MET A 21 0.57 -9.69 -6.42
N THR A 22 -0.57 -9.62 -7.12
CA THR A 22 -1.57 -10.68 -7.12
C THR A 22 -1.20 -11.79 -8.12
N ALA A 23 -1.88 -12.94 -8.01
CA ALA A 23 -1.68 -14.06 -8.94
C ALA A 23 -1.93 -13.69 -10.41
N ASP A 24 -2.73 -12.66 -10.66
CA ASP A 24 -3.05 -12.14 -11.99
C ASP A 24 -2.01 -11.14 -12.53
N HIS A 25 -0.85 -11.03 -11.89
CA HIS A 25 0.20 -10.04 -12.20
C HIS A 25 -0.29 -8.59 -12.09
N LYS A 26 -1.34 -8.35 -11.29
CA LYS A 26 -1.79 -7.00 -10.95
C LYS A 26 -1.16 -6.57 -9.64
N ALA A 27 -0.87 -5.28 -9.51
CA ALA A 27 -0.49 -4.70 -8.24
C ALA A 27 -1.75 -4.34 -7.43
N ALA A 28 -1.85 -4.89 -6.23
CA ALA A 28 -2.82 -4.46 -5.22
C ALA A 28 -2.11 -3.58 -4.20
N PHE A 29 -2.78 -2.52 -3.77
CA PHE A 29 -2.29 -1.63 -2.74
C PHE A 29 -3.31 -1.55 -1.60
N GLN A 30 -2.84 -1.65 -0.38
CA GLN A 30 -3.63 -1.50 0.83
C GLN A 30 -2.98 -0.45 1.72
N TYR A 31 -3.75 0.54 2.16
CA TYR A 31 -3.29 1.52 3.14
C TYR A 31 -3.15 0.87 4.52
N ASP A 32 -2.23 1.40 5.31
CA ASP A 32 -2.17 1.16 6.75
C ASP A 32 -3.32 1.89 7.45
N ASP A 33 -3.84 1.32 8.53
CA ASP A 33 -4.98 1.90 9.26
C ASP A 33 -4.66 3.29 9.82
N GLU A 34 -3.43 3.51 10.34
CA GLU A 34 -3.02 4.82 10.85
C GLU A 34 -2.96 5.86 9.73
N TRP A 35 -2.53 5.44 8.53
CA TRP A 35 -2.48 6.29 7.35
C TRP A 35 -3.85 6.59 6.76
N LEU A 36 -4.80 5.65 6.83
CA LEU A 36 -6.20 5.90 6.46
C LEU A 36 -6.84 6.99 7.33
N GLU A 37 -6.55 6.98 8.63
CA GLU A 37 -7.13 7.92 9.58
C GLU A 37 -6.49 9.31 9.54
N ASN A 38 -5.16 9.37 9.41
CA ASN A 38 -4.39 10.61 9.63
C ASN A 38 -3.57 11.07 8.43
N GLY A 39 -3.51 10.26 7.37
CA GLY A 39 -2.71 10.51 6.18
C GLY A 39 -3.49 11.21 5.08
N PHE A 40 -3.00 11.01 3.85
CA PHE A 40 -3.63 11.51 2.63
C PHE A 40 -3.52 10.45 1.53
N ALA A 41 -4.37 10.58 0.51
CA ALA A 41 -4.33 9.68 -0.64
C ALA A 41 -3.01 9.84 -1.42
N ILE A 42 -2.30 8.73 -1.65
CA ILE A 42 -1.02 8.74 -2.40
C ILE A 42 -1.20 8.76 -3.92
N SER A 43 -2.45 8.74 -4.38
CA SER A 43 -2.82 8.80 -5.79
C SER A 43 -4.08 9.67 -5.94
N PRO A 44 -4.19 10.49 -7.00
CA PRO A 44 -5.42 11.21 -7.31
C PRO A 44 -6.56 10.25 -7.74
N PHE A 45 -6.25 8.99 -7.99
CA PHE A 45 -7.23 7.94 -8.20
C PHE A 45 -7.60 7.35 -6.83
N SER A 46 -8.81 7.65 -6.37
CA SER A 46 -9.41 6.89 -5.28
C SER A 46 -9.66 5.47 -5.78
N LEU A 47 -8.98 4.48 -5.18
CA LEU A 47 -9.40 3.07 -5.28
C LEU A 47 -10.66 2.92 -4.43
N SER A 48 -11.79 3.35 -5.00
CA SER A 48 -13.13 3.12 -4.49
C SER A 48 -13.51 1.65 -4.52
#